data_AF-A0A2I0V6E3-F1
#
_entry.id   AF-A0A2I0V6E3-F1
#
_cell.length_a   1.000
_cell.length_b   1.000
_cell.length_c   1.000
_cell.angle_alpha   90.00
_cell.angle_beta   90.00
_cell.angle_gamma   90.00
#
_symmetry.space_group_name_H-M   'P 1'
#
loop_
_entity.id
_entity.type
_entity.pdbx_description
1 polymer ?
#
loop_
_entity_poly.entity_id
_entity_poly.type
_entity_poly.pdbx_seq_one_letter_code
_entity_poly.pdbx_strand_id
1 'polypeptide(L)'
;MKDELDSLTAVTSTAKYGFEAAMPKAIGRTSDPVHAHVQMRALREERMNKIKDELLLVQNLADKVTGDLEQEVLFWLLEGMPFRWIGANLNMSHTSVQRVRERVLDMMLK
;
A
#
# COMPACT_ATOMS: atom_id res chain seq x y z
N MET A 1 0.36 -47.31 9.25
CA MET A 1 -1.05 -47.61 8.93
C MET A 1 -2.06 -46.57 9.45
N LYS A 2 -1.71 -45.70 10.41
CA LYS A 2 -2.61 -44.59 10.81
C LYS A 2 -2.44 -43.36 9.90
N ASP A 3 -1.25 -43.18 9.33
CA ASP A 3 -0.92 -42.02 8.49
C ASP A 3 -1.38 -42.13 7.03
N GLU A 4 -1.77 -43.32 6.56
CA GLU A 4 -2.36 -43.50 5.21
C GLU A 4 -3.88 -43.24 5.19
N LEU A 5 -4.53 -43.28 6.36
CA LEU A 5 -5.97 -43.02 6.47
C LEU A 5 -6.30 -41.52 6.40
N ASP A 6 -5.38 -40.67 6.87
CA ASP A 6 -5.57 -39.21 6.87
C ASP A 6 -5.37 -38.59 5.47
N SER A 7 -4.68 -39.25 4.55
CA SER A 7 -4.56 -38.79 3.15
C SER A 7 -5.80 -39.07 2.28
N LEU A 8 -6.71 -39.93 2.72
CA LEU A 8 -7.93 -40.29 1.98
C LEU A 8 -9.15 -39.41 2.31
N THR A 9 -9.05 -38.53 3.31
CA THR A 9 -10.14 -37.64 3.74
C THR A 9 -10.07 -36.24 3.12
N ALA A 10 -9.15 -36.00 2.19
CA ALA A 10 -8.87 -34.68 1.64
C ALA A 10 -9.77 -34.24 0.46
N VAL A 11 -10.62 -35.09 -0.14
CA VAL A 11 -11.51 -34.65 -1.24
C VAL A 11 -12.83 -35.39 -1.22
N THR A 12 -13.76 -34.97 -0.39
CA THR A 12 -15.18 -35.07 -0.77
C THR A 12 -15.94 -33.94 -0.10
N SER A 13 -16.01 -32.80 -0.80
CA SER A 13 -17.11 -31.85 -0.63
C SER A 13 -18.39 -32.58 -1.03
N THR A 14 -18.92 -33.43 -0.14
CA THR A 14 -20.26 -33.97 -0.28
C THR A 14 -21.21 -32.79 -0.13
N ALA A 15 -21.70 -32.29 -1.27
CA ALA A 15 -22.85 -31.41 -1.27
C ALA A 15 -23.94 -32.09 -0.44
N LYS A 16 -24.39 -31.43 0.63
CA LYS A 16 -25.48 -31.96 1.45
C LYS A 16 -26.71 -32.04 0.54
N TYR A 17 -27.16 -33.25 0.24
CA TYR A 17 -28.40 -33.49 -0.51
C TYR A 17 -29.47 -33.99 0.46
N GLY A 18 -30.69 -33.47 0.36
CA GLY A 18 -31.83 -33.86 1.18
C GLY A 18 -32.50 -32.69 1.91
N PHE A 19 -33.43 -33.01 2.81
CA PHE A 19 -34.22 -32.04 3.58
C PHE A 19 -33.37 -30.98 4.32
N GLU A 20 -32.14 -31.33 4.69
CA GLU A 20 -31.17 -30.42 5.32
C GLU A 20 -30.67 -29.29 4.41
N ALA A 21 -30.70 -29.49 3.09
CA ALA A 21 -30.38 -28.45 2.10
C ALA A 21 -31.57 -27.53 1.80
N ALA A 22 -32.79 -28.02 2.05
CA ALA A 22 -34.05 -27.28 1.89
C ALA A 22 -34.41 -26.46 3.14
N MET A 23 -33.80 -26.76 4.30
CA MET A 23 -33.92 -25.89 5.46
C MET A 23 -33.23 -24.55 5.17
N PRO A 24 -33.87 -23.41 5.50
CA PRO A 24 -33.20 -22.13 5.38
C PRO A 24 -31.93 -22.18 6.24
N LYS A 25 -30.77 -22.05 5.57
CA LYS A 25 -29.50 -21.81 6.28
C LYS A 25 -29.73 -20.62 7.19
N ALA A 26 -29.12 -20.59 8.38
CA ALA A 26 -29.19 -19.42 9.25
C ALA A 26 -28.65 -18.19 8.49
N ILE A 27 -29.57 -17.41 7.91
CA ILE A 27 -29.26 -16.16 7.23
C ILE A 27 -29.14 -15.12 8.33
N GLY A 28 -27.93 -14.65 8.54
CA GLY A 28 -27.67 -13.52 9.42
C GLY A 28 -26.61 -13.84 10.47
N ARG A 29 -25.34 -13.56 10.12
CA ARG A 29 -24.56 -12.80 11.10
C ARG A 29 -25.05 -11.37 10.97
N THR A 30 -25.46 -10.74 12.07
CA THR A 30 -25.70 -9.30 12.10
C THR A 30 -24.36 -8.61 11.84
N SER A 31 -24.01 -8.45 10.57
CA SER A 31 -22.89 -7.63 10.16
C SER A 31 -23.29 -6.20 10.45
N ASP A 32 -22.67 -5.55 11.43
CA ASP A 32 -22.83 -4.12 11.64
C ASP A 32 -21.98 -3.38 10.59
N PRO A 33 -22.59 -2.85 9.51
CA PRO A 33 -21.84 -2.16 8.47
C PRO A 33 -21.21 -0.87 8.99
N VAL A 34 -21.82 -0.23 10.01
CA VAL A 34 -21.29 1.00 10.60
C VAL A 34 -20.00 0.67 11.34
N HIS A 35 -19.99 -0.37 12.16
CA HIS A 35 -18.79 -0.81 12.86
C HIS A 35 -17.66 -1.21 11.90
N ALA A 36 -17.98 -1.93 10.82
CA ALA A 36 -17.01 -2.26 9.78
C ALA A 36 -16.42 -1.00 9.11
N HIS A 37 -17.25 -0.01 8.80
CA HIS A 37 -16.80 1.26 8.23
C HIS A 37 -15.91 2.06 9.19
N VAL A 38 -16.23 2.07 10.49
CA VAL A 38 -15.41 2.74 11.52
C VAL A 38 -14.03 2.09 11.59
N GLN A 39 -13.94 0.76 11.63
CA GLN A 39 -12.66 0.05 11.60
C GLN A 39 -11.85 0.37 10.34
N MET A 40 -12.48 0.37 9.17
CA MET A 40 -11.81 0.70 7.90
C MET A 40 -11.29 2.15 7.87
N ARG A 41 -12.03 3.10 8.46
CA ARG A 41 -11.57 4.49 8.61
C ARG A 41 -10.37 4.59 9.54
N ALA A 42 -10.43 3.94 10.70
CA ALA A 42 -9.32 3.93 11.66
C ALA A 42 -8.02 3.38 11.02
N LEU A 43 -8.11 2.25 10.29
CA LEU A 43 -6.98 1.69 9.56
C LEU A 43 -6.44 2.62 8.46
N ARG A 44 -7.31 3.36 7.77
CA ARG A 44 -6.90 4.34 6.76
C ARG A 44 -6.20 5.53 7.40
N GLU A 45 -6.72 6.03 8.52
CA GLU A 45 -6.14 7.13 9.27
C GLU A 45 -4.76 6.78 9.80
N GLU A 46 -4.58 5.58 10.36
CA GLU A 46 -3.27 5.09 10.80
C GLU A 46 -2.26 5.09 9.65
N ARG A 47 -2.65 4.61 8.46
CA ARG A 47 -1.79 4.64 7.26
C ARG A 47 -1.47 6.05 6.82
N MET A 48 -2.45 6.96 6.82
CA MET A 48 -2.20 8.35 6.45
C MET A 48 -1.25 9.04 7.43
N ASN A 49 -1.38 8.77 8.73
CA ASN A 49 -0.50 9.35 9.73
C ASN A 49 0.94 8.84 9.57
N LYS A 50 1.14 7.54 9.32
CA LYS A 50 2.48 7.00 8.99
C LYS A 50 3.10 7.70 7.79
N ILE A 51 2.35 7.88 6.70
CA ILE A 51 2.84 8.58 5.51
C ILE A 51 3.18 10.05 5.82
N LYS A 52 2.37 10.73 6.62
CA LYS A 52 2.63 12.12 7.04
C LYS A 52 3.93 12.22 7.85
N ASP A 53 4.13 11.30 8.79
CA ASP A 53 5.33 11.28 9.63
C ASP A 53 6.57 11.03 8.76
N GLU A 54 6.52 10.07 7.83
CA GLU A 54 7.58 9.80 6.87
C GLU A 54 7.87 11.01 5.97
N LEU A 55 6.83 11.70 5.48
CA LEU A 55 6.97 12.90 4.65
C LEU A 55 7.63 14.05 5.43
N LEU A 56 7.23 14.24 6.69
CA LEU A 56 7.77 15.29 7.56
C LEU A 56 9.26 15.09 7.80
N LEU A 57 9.69 13.84 8.01
CA LEU A 57 11.12 13.51 8.16
C LEU A 57 11.93 13.92 6.93
N VAL A 58 11.42 13.68 5.72
CA VAL A 58 12.09 14.09 4.47
C VAL A 58 12.08 15.60 4.29
N GLN A 59 10.96 16.27 4.59
CA GLN A 59 10.85 17.73 4.49
C GLN A 59 11.83 18.45 5.42
N ASN A 60 12.03 17.94 6.63
CA ASN A 60 13.02 18.49 7.58
C ASN A 60 14.46 18.38 7.06
N LEU A 61 14.74 17.50 6.09
CA LEU A 61 16.05 17.34 5.46
C LEU A 61 16.17 18.12 4.14
N ALA A 62 15.11 18.78 3.67
CA ALA A 62 15.10 19.50 2.40
C ALA A 62 16.17 20.61 2.35
N ASP A 63 16.47 21.25 3.49
CA ASP A 63 17.49 22.30 3.61
C ASP A 63 18.91 21.82 3.24
N LYS A 64 19.18 20.51 3.35
CA LYS A 64 20.48 19.93 2.95
C LYS A 64 20.64 19.80 1.44
N VAL A 65 19.54 19.84 0.69
CA VAL A 65 19.54 19.60 -0.75
C VAL A 65 19.89 20.90 -1.47
N THR A 66 21.08 20.91 -2.05
CA THR A 66 21.61 22.05 -2.78
C THR A 66 21.50 21.83 -4.29
N GLY A 67 21.12 22.88 -5.01
CA GLY A 67 21.02 22.87 -6.47
C GLY A 67 19.58 23.02 -6.94
N ASP A 68 19.37 23.91 -7.91
CA ASP A 68 18.03 24.27 -8.39
C ASP A 68 17.29 23.05 -8.96
N LEU A 69 18.01 22.18 -9.68
CA LEU A 69 17.43 21.01 -10.33
C LEU A 69 17.08 19.90 -9.33
N GLU A 70 17.95 19.66 -8.35
CA GLU A 70 17.73 18.72 -7.26
C GLU A 70 16.54 19.13 -6.38
N GLN A 71 16.42 20.43 -6.07
CA GLN A 71 15.31 20.98 -5.30
C GLN A 71 13.99 20.86 -6.05
N GLU A 72 13.96 21.18 -7.34
CA GLU A 72 12.76 21.05 -8.17
C GLU A 72 12.30 19.60 -8.29
N VAL A 73 13.24 18.66 -8.52
CA VAL A 73 12.92 17.23 -8.53
C VAL A 73 12.40 16.77 -7.18
N LEU A 74 13.04 17.17 -6.07
CA LEU A 74 12.56 16.84 -4.72
C LEU A 74 11.15 17.36 -4.47
N PHE A 75 10.86 18.60 -4.86
CA PHE A 75 9.54 19.21 -4.72
C PHE A 75 8.46 18.35 -5.40
N TRP A 76 8.66 17.99 -6.67
CA TRP A 76 7.68 17.16 -7.39
C TRP A 76 7.58 15.73 -6.86
N LEU A 77 8.65 15.19 -6.27
CA LEU A 77 8.61 13.89 -5.59
C LEU A 77 7.77 13.94 -4.32
N LEU A 78 7.86 15.02 -3.55
CA LEU A 78 7.04 15.23 -2.35
C LEU A 78 5.56 15.44 -2.68
N GLU A 79 5.27 16.06 -3.83
CA GLU A 79 3.91 16.17 -4.38
C GLU A 79 3.39 14.83 -4.95
N GLY A 80 4.24 13.80 -5.05
CA GLY A 80 3.86 12.47 -5.50
C GLY A 80 3.79 12.30 -7.02
N MET A 81 4.46 13.16 -7.79
CA MET A 81 4.42 13.11 -9.24
C MET A 81 5.30 11.97 -9.80
N PRO A 82 4.86 11.27 -10.86
CA PRO A 82 5.62 10.16 -11.42
C PRO A 82 6.85 10.65 -12.19
N PHE A 83 7.93 9.87 -12.20
CA PHE A 83 9.21 10.27 -12.84
C PHE A 83 9.09 10.63 -14.32
N ARG A 84 8.16 9.99 -15.04
CA ARG A 84 7.89 10.31 -16.45
C ARG A 84 7.32 11.72 -16.61
N TRP A 85 6.46 12.13 -15.69
CA TRP A 85 5.86 13.47 -15.70
C TRP A 85 6.89 14.53 -15.28
N ILE A 86 7.65 14.25 -14.23
CA ILE A 86 8.75 15.13 -13.79
C ILE A 86 9.76 15.32 -14.93
N GLY A 87 10.15 14.22 -15.58
CA GLY A 87 11.06 14.27 -16.72
C GLY A 87 10.51 15.07 -17.89
N ALA A 88 9.21 14.93 -18.19
CA ALA A 88 8.56 15.71 -19.25
C ALA A 88 8.58 17.22 -18.94
N ASN A 89 8.31 17.62 -17.69
CA ASN A 89 8.32 19.04 -17.29
C ASN A 89 9.72 19.64 -17.28
N LEU A 90 10.73 18.87 -16.87
CA LEU A 90 12.12 19.30 -16.78
C LEU A 90 12.92 19.02 -18.06
N ASN A 91 12.27 18.60 -19.14
CA ASN A 91 12.90 18.21 -20.41
C ASN A 91 14.04 17.19 -20.25
N MET A 92 13.84 16.17 -19.43
CA MET A 92 14.80 15.10 -19.18
C MET A 92 14.17 13.70 -19.22
N SER A 93 15.00 12.68 -19.42
CA SER A 93 14.54 11.30 -19.36
C SER A 93 14.18 10.88 -17.93
N HIS A 94 13.26 9.92 -17.78
CA HIS A 94 12.95 9.33 -16.49
C HIS A 94 14.19 8.73 -15.78
N THR A 95 15.15 8.21 -16.54
CA THR A 95 16.42 7.70 -16.02
C THR A 95 17.30 8.81 -15.45
N SER A 96 17.27 10.01 -16.04
CA SER A 96 17.96 11.18 -15.51
C SER A 96 17.33 11.61 -14.18
N VAL A 97 15.99 11.70 -14.12
CA VAL A 97 15.25 11.99 -12.87
C VAL A 97 15.64 10.99 -11.77
N GLN A 98 15.74 9.70 -12.08
CA GLN A 98 16.16 8.68 -11.12
C GLN A 98 17.57 8.94 -10.57
N ARG A 99 18.53 9.33 -11.42
CA ARG A 99 19.88 9.69 -10.98
C ARG A 99 19.90 10.97 -10.14
N VAL A 100 19.04 11.94 -10.44
CA VAL A 100 18.90 13.17 -9.65
C VAL A 100 18.38 12.82 -8.26
N ARG A 101 17.36 11.97 -8.16
CA ARG A 101 16.86 11.44 -6.88
C ARG A 101 17.97 10.77 -6.07
N GLU A 102 18.83 9.98 -6.69
CA GLU A 102 19.96 9.35 -6.00
C GLU A 102 20.94 10.39 -5.44
N ARG A 103 21.25 11.45 -6.20
CA ARG A 103 22.07 12.57 -5.68
C ARG A 103 21.40 13.29 -4.51
N VAL A 104 20.08 13.51 -4.58
CA VAL A 104 19.31 14.11 -3.48
C VAL A 104 19.44 13.26 -2.21
N LEU A 105 19.30 11.94 -2.32
CA LEU A 105 19.48 11.03 -1.19
C LEU A 105 20.90 11.09 -0.63
N ASP A 106 21.92 11.12 -1.49
CA ASP A 106 23.32 11.28 -1.07
C ASP A 106 23.57 12.60 -0.33
N MET A 107 22.88 13.69 -0.68
CA MET A 107 22.97 14.97 0.03
C MET A 107 22.29 14.92 1.41
N MET A 108 21.14 14.26 1.52
CA MET A 108 20.40 14.16 2.78
C MET A 108 21.11 13.27 3.82
N LEU A 109 21.75 12.20 3.36
CA LEU A 109 22.41 11.19 4.20
C LEU A 109 23.87 11.56 4.57
N LYS A 110 24.43 12.58 3.93
CA LYS A 110 25.69 13.21 4.39
C LYS A 110 25.45 14.09 5.61
#